data_AF-A0A968LIE9-F1
#
_entry.id   AF-A0A968LIE9-F1
#
_cell.length_a   1.000
_cell.length_b   1.000
_cell.length_c   1.000
_cell.angle_alpha   90.00
_cell.angle_beta   90.00
_cell.angle_gamma   90.00
#
_symmetry.space_group_name_H-M   'P 1'
#
loop_
_entity.id
_entity.type
_entity.pdbx_description
1 polymer ?
#
loop_
_entity_poly.entity_id
_entity_poly.type
_entity_poly.pdbx_seq_one_letter_code
_entity_poly.pdbx_strand_id
1 'polypeptide(L)'
;MNHSGSEIARLKDLLPASWRMNTIVQAVGQTGVIGVTSARFPWQSAVEIGINFPLWQELTLAQRDLVFLRSVAWGQEQRLYRPGRFQAVTLLAVLGGIAELAEGDLVGVAIAVLLAGVGGSQVWRQTQGSQAQLAADQEAIALCQRRGYQEQEAAQALLGAIPLLAKLEGRSTPDFVELIRCQNLRAIAGLSRMTVPTGLE
;
A
#
# COMPACT_ATOMS: atom_id res chain seq x y z
N MET A 1 19.11 -25.57 -11.65
CA MET A 1 17.74 -25.43 -12.19
C MET A 1 17.31 -23.98 -12.05
N ASN A 2 16.52 -23.45 -12.98
CA ASN A 2 16.18 -22.02 -13.03
C ASN A 2 15.09 -21.71 -11.97
N HIS A 3 15.45 -21.67 -10.69
CA HIS A 3 14.54 -21.53 -9.53
C HIS A 3 13.59 -20.32 -9.64
N SER A 4 14.04 -19.25 -10.27
CA SER A 4 13.24 -18.04 -10.52
C SER A 4 12.07 -18.30 -11.46
N GLY A 5 12.24 -19.13 -12.49
CA GLY A 5 11.18 -19.41 -13.47
C GLY A 5 10.01 -20.19 -12.88
N SER A 6 10.31 -21.22 -12.07
CA SER A 6 9.29 -22.00 -11.35
C SER A 6 8.55 -21.14 -10.32
N GLU A 7 9.25 -20.24 -9.63
CA GLU A 7 8.62 -19.35 -8.66
C GLU A 7 7.73 -18.31 -9.35
N ILE A 8 8.13 -17.74 -10.50
CA ILE A 8 7.27 -16.83 -11.27
C ILE A 8 5.97 -17.52 -11.71
N ALA A 9 6.04 -18.77 -12.17
CA ALA A 9 4.85 -19.53 -12.53
C ALA A 9 3.92 -19.71 -11.32
N ARG A 10 4.47 -20.16 -10.18
CA ARG A 10 3.74 -20.31 -8.91
C ARG A 10 3.07 -19.00 -8.49
N LEU A 11 3.79 -17.88 -8.55
CA LEU A 11 3.25 -16.56 -8.20
C LEU A 11 2.13 -16.13 -9.17
N LYS A 12 2.25 -16.40 -10.47
CA LYS A 12 1.16 -16.13 -11.43
C LYS A 12 -0.06 -17.00 -11.17
N ASP A 13 0.12 -18.24 -10.71
CA ASP A 13 -0.98 -19.09 -10.28
C ASP A 13 -1.68 -18.53 -9.04
N LEU A 14 -0.97 -17.71 -8.23
CA LEU A 14 -1.57 -16.99 -7.12
C LEU A 14 -2.58 -15.90 -7.53
N LEU A 15 -2.53 -15.41 -8.75
CA LEU A 15 -3.39 -14.30 -9.16
C LEU A 15 -4.81 -14.78 -9.55
N PRO A 16 -5.86 -13.98 -9.30
CA PRO A 16 -7.13 -14.20 -9.98
C PRO A 16 -6.96 -14.02 -11.49
N ALA A 17 -7.84 -14.65 -12.28
CA ALA A 17 -7.73 -14.65 -13.75
C ALA A 17 -7.64 -13.23 -14.34
N SER A 18 -8.43 -12.30 -13.80
CA SER A 18 -8.46 -10.89 -14.22
C SER A 18 -7.11 -10.17 -14.05
N TRP A 19 -6.32 -10.53 -13.04
CA TRP A 19 -5.03 -9.90 -12.77
C TRP A 19 -3.87 -10.59 -13.46
N ARG A 20 -3.99 -11.90 -13.70
CA ARG A 20 -2.93 -12.73 -14.27
C ARG A 20 -2.47 -12.25 -15.65
N MET A 21 -3.41 -11.86 -16.51
CA MET A 21 -3.09 -11.33 -17.85
C MET A 21 -2.49 -9.93 -17.80
N ASN A 22 -2.72 -9.21 -16.71
CA ASN A 22 -2.36 -7.81 -16.56
C ASN A 22 -1.21 -7.58 -15.58
N THR A 23 -0.52 -8.64 -15.17
CA THR A 23 0.61 -8.59 -14.25
C THR A 23 1.83 -9.23 -14.89
N ILE A 24 2.88 -8.44 -15.06
CA ILE A 24 4.18 -8.88 -15.55
C ILE A 24 5.08 -9.06 -14.35
N VAL A 25 5.68 -10.24 -14.20
CA VAL A 25 6.60 -10.56 -13.10
C VAL A 25 7.97 -10.83 -13.70
N GLN A 26 8.99 -10.14 -13.20
CA GLN A 26 10.35 -10.18 -13.72
C GLN A 26 11.38 -10.28 -12.59
N ALA A 27 12.45 -11.03 -12.85
CA ALA A 27 13.64 -11.04 -11.99
C ALA A 27 14.43 -9.76 -12.20
N VAL A 28 14.77 -9.06 -11.12
CA VAL A 28 15.55 -7.82 -11.17
C VAL A 28 16.65 -7.83 -10.11
N GLY A 29 17.82 -7.28 -10.46
CA GLY A 29 18.95 -7.09 -9.54
C GLY A 29 18.84 -5.78 -8.76
N GLN A 30 17.66 -5.43 -8.28
CA GLN A 30 17.41 -4.19 -7.52
C GLN A 30 17.76 -4.36 -6.03
N THR A 31 17.92 -3.25 -5.29
CA THR A 31 18.16 -3.27 -3.83
C THR A 31 16.95 -3.78 -3.03
N GLY A 32 15.74 -3.55 -3.52
CA GLY A 32 14.48 -3.99 -2.89
C GLY A 32 14.16 -5.48 -3.11
N VAL A 33 13.51 -6.11 -2.13
CA VAL A 33 13.07 -7.52 -2.23
C VAL A 33 12.00 -7.69 -3.31
N ILE A 34 11.01 -6.79 -3.31
CA ILE A 34 9.92 -6.72 -4.30
C ILE A 34 9.64 -5.25 -4.63
N GLY A 35 9.47 -4.95 -5.92
CA GLY A 35 9.17 -3.62 -6.41
C GLY A 35 7.90 -3.62 -7.24
N VAL A 36 7.07 -2.59 -7.08
CA VAL A 36 5.86 -2.39 -7.87
C VAL A 36 6.07 -1.19 -8.77
N THR A 37 6.04 -1.42 -10.07
CA THR A 37 5.98 -0.36 -11.08
C THR A 37 4.58 -0.35 -11.67
N SER A 38 3.78 0.63 -11.24
CA SER A 38 2.48 0.88 -11.83
C SER A 38 2.63 1.75 -13.08
N ALA A 39 1.73 1.55 -14.05
CA ALA A 39 1.76 2.23 -15.33
C ALA A 39 1.78 3.75 -15.18
N ARG A 40 2.83 4.38 -15.72
CA ARG A 40 2.98 5.84 -15.73
C ARG A 40 2.12 6.50 -16.79
N PHE A 41 1.46 5.75 -17.66
CA PHE A 41 0.66 6.30 -18.74
C PHE A 41 -0.68 5.57 -18.94
N PRO A 42 -1.74 6.26 -19.41
CA PRO A 42 -3.06 5.66 -19.64
C PRO A 42 -3.06 4.43 -20.56
N TRP A 43 -2.11 4.33 -21.48
CA TRP A 43 -1.97 3.24 -22.46
C TRP A 43 -1.13 2.07 -21.96
N GLN A 44 -0.46 2.20 -20.81
CA GLN A 44 0.23 1.09 -20.15
C GLN A 44 -0.78 0.38 -19.24
N SER A 45 -1.25 -0.80 -19.64
CA SER A 45 -2.28 -1.51 -18.88
C SER A 45 -1.73 -2.50 -17.86
N ALA A 46 -0.46 -2.88 -17.90
CA ALA A 46 0.09 -3.87 -16.97
C ALA A 46 0.57 -3.30 -15.63
N VAL A 47 0.50 -4.10 -14.56
CA VAL A 47 1.26 -3.92 -13.32
C VAL A 47 2.56 -4.72 -13.46
N GLU A 48 3.70 -4.07 -13.26
CA GLU A 48 5.00 -4.72 -13.33
C GLU A 48 5.52 -4.97 -11.91
N ILE A 49 5.86 -6.23 -11.62
CA ILE A 49 6.42 -6.67 -10.35
C ILE A 49 7.86 -7.12 -10.58
N GLY A 50 8.81 -6.39 -10.03
CA GLY A 50 10.22 -6.78 -9.97
C GLY A 50 10.52 -7.55 -8.69
N ILE A 51 11.15 -8.70 -8.78
CA ILE A 51 11.55 -9.51 -7.61
C ILE A 51 13.07 -9.73 -7.61
N ASN A 52 13.71 -9.43 -6.48
CA ASN A 52 15.08 -9.85 -6.20
C ASN A 52 15.05 -11.26 -5.59
N PHE A 53 15.19 -12.29 -6.45
CA PHE A 53 15.04 -13.70 -6.03
C PHE A 53 16.01 -14.16 -4.93
N PRO A 54 17.28 -13.73 -4.90
CA PRO A 54 18.16 -13.98 -3.77
C PRO A 54 17.56 -13.56 -2.42
N LEU A 55 17.08 -12.32 -2.30
CA LEU A 55 16.45 -11.83 -1.06
C LEU A 55 15.05 -12.41 -0.84
N TRP A 56 14.31 -12.69 -1.93
CA TRP A 56 12.98 -13.28 -1.90
C TRP A 56 12.94 -14.64 -1.19
N GLN A 57 14.02 -15.43 -1.30
CA GLN A 57 14.10 -16.76 -0.71
C GLN A 57 14.25 -16.75 0.81
N GLU A 58 14.63 -15.62 1.41
CA GLU A 58 14.66 -15.42 2.86
C GLU A 58 13.26 -15.35 3.48
N LEU A 59 12.22 -15.17 2.65
CA LEU A 59 10.82 -15.17 3.06
C LEU A 59 10.23 -16.59 3.06
N THR A 60 9.46 -16.92 4.09
CA THR A 60 8.66 -18.15 4.12
C THR A 60 7.64 -18.17 2.97
N LEU A 61 7.10 -19.35 2.63
CA LEU A 61 6.13 -19.47 1.55
C LEU A 61 4.89 -18.57 1.76
N ALA A 62 4.32 -18.58 2.97
CA ALA A 62 3.17 -17.73 3.32
C ALA A 62 3.49 -16.23 3.18
N GLN A 63 4.68 -15.82 3.64
CA GLN A 63 5.13 -14.43 3.50
C GLN A 63 5.28 -14.04 2.03
N ARG A 64 5.89 -14.90 1.20
CA ARG A 64 6.04 -14.67 -0.25
C ARG A 64 4.68 -14.48 -0.92
N ASP A 65 3.70 -15.31 -0.59
CA ASP A 65 2.37 -15.28 -1.18
C ASP A 65 1.67 -13.96 -0.87
N LEU A 66 1.63 -13.58 0.40
CA LEU A 66 0.96 -12.37 0.86
C LEU A 66 1.67 -11.11 0.40
N VAL A 67 2.99 -11.06 0.49
CA VAL A 67 3.77 -9.90 0.02
C VAL A 67 3.57 -9.71 -1.48
N PHE A 68 3.57 -10.80 -2.26
CA PHE A 68 3.31 -10.74 -3.69
C PHE A 68 1.88 -10.25 -4.00
N LEU A 69 0.86 -10.88 -3.42
CA LEU A 69 -0.54 -10.53 -3.66
C LEU A 69 -0.84 -9.09 -3.26
N ARG A 70 -0.32 -8.65 -2.12
CA ARG A 70 -0.43 -7.27 -1.64
C ARG A 70 0.26 -6.29 -2.57
N SER A 71 1.46 -6.61 -3.07
CA SER A 71 2.16 -5.76 -4.04
C SER A 71 1.37 -5.61 -5.34
N VAL A 72 0.74 -6.69 -5.82
CA VAL A 72 -0.12 -6.62 -7.00
C VAL A 72 -1.39 -5.82 -6.70
N ALA A 73 -2.08 -6.08 -5.59
CA ALA A 73 -3.28 -5.33 -5.18
C ALA A 73 -2.98 -3.83 -5.05
N TRP A 74 -1.89 -3.46 -4.39
CA TRP A 74 -1.39 -2.08 -4.30
C TRP A 74 -1.14 -1.47 -5.68
N GLY A 75 -0.52 -2.21 -6.60
CA GLY A 75 -0.31 -1.78 -7.98
C GLY A 75 -1.62 -1.56 -8.75
N GLN A 76 -2.66 -2.37 -8.49
CA GLN A 76 -3.99 -2.19 -9.07
C GLN A 76 -4.71 -0.97 -8.50
N GLU A 77 -4.65 -0.77 -7.18
CA GLU A 77 -5.26 0.39 -6.53
C GLU A 77 -4.65 1.71 -7.01
N GLN A 78 -3.32 1.79 -7.11
CA GLN A 78 -2.65 2.98 -7.66
C GLN A 78 -3.13 3.38 -9.07
N ARG A 79 -3.62 2.42 -9.87
CA ARG A 79 -4.18 2.71 -11.21
C ARG A 79 -5.52 3.43 -11.11
N LEU A 80 -6.36 3.03 -10.16
CA LEU A 80 -7.69 3.59 -9.92
C LEU A 80 -7.59 4.96 -9.23
N TYR A 81 -6.59 5.17 -8.38
CA TYR A 81 -6.43 6.39 -7.56
C TYR A 81 -5.68 7.55 -8.24
N ARG A 82 -5.57 7.57 -9.57
CA ARG A 82 -5.12 8.77 -10.28
C ARG A 82 -6.12 9.91 -10.03
N PRO A 83 -5.73 11.02 -9.36
CA PRO A 83 -6.64 12.14 -9.20
C PRO A 83 -6.97 12.68 -10.58
N GLY A 84 -8.20 12.44 -11.01
CA GLY A 84 -8.74 13.06 -12.21
C GLY A 84 -8.70 14.59 -12.09
N ARG A 85 -8.88 15.25 -13.25
CA ARG A 85 -8.95 16.70 -13.44
C ARG A 85 -9.85 17.46 -12.43
N PHE A 86 -10.69 16.76 -11.68
CA PHE A 86 -11.61 17.26 -10.66
C PHE A 86 -10.94 17.88 -9.40
N GLN A 87 -9.71 17.47 -9.04
CA GLN A 87 -9.00 18.13 -7.94
C GLN A 87 -8.52 19.54 -8.31
N ALA A 88 -8.25 19.83 -9.59
CA ALA A 88 -7.90 21.17 -10.05
C ALA A 88 -9.09 22.15 -9.98
N VAL A 89 -10.30 21.65 -10.23
CA VAL A 89 -11.55 22.44 -10.13
C VAL A 89 -11.86 22.81 -8.68
N THR A 90 -11.61 21.89 -7.74
CA THR A 90 -11.82 22.16 -6.30
C THR A 90 -10.83 23.22 -5.79
N LEU A 91 -9.58 23.19 -6.24
CA LEU A 91 -8.59 24.21 -5.90
C LEU A 91 -8.94 25.58 -6.49
N LEU A 92 -9.42 25.63 -7.75
CA LEU A 92 -9.88 26.86 -8.40
C LEU A 92 -11.14 27.43 -7.73
N ALA A 93 -12.07 26.59 -7.26
CA ALA A 93 -13.27 27.03 -6.55
C ALA A 93 -12.94 27.62 -5.17
N VAL A 94 -11.99 27.04 -4.44
CA VAL A 94 -11.51 27.60 -3.16
C VAL A 94 -10.79 28.93 -3.37
N LEU A 95 -10.00 29.07 -4.44
CA LEU A 95 -9.34 30.34 -4.77
C LEU A 95 -10.32 31.41 -5.29
N GLY A 96 -11.36 31.01 -6.02
CA GLY A 96 -12.38 31.91 -6.57
C GLY A 96 -13.36 32.46 -5.52
N GLY A 97 -13.66 31.69 -4.46
CA GLY A 97 -14.58 32.12 -3.40
C GLY A 97 -14.03 33.17 -2.41
N ILE A 98 -12.72 33.45 -2.43
CA ILE A 98 -12.06 34.36 -1.48
C ILE A 98 -12.15 35.84 -1.91
N ALA A 99 -12.45 36.11 -3.18
CA ALA A 99 -12.55 37.49 -3.67
C ALA A 99 -13.72 38.29 -3.04
N GLU A 100 -14.66 37.63 -2.33
CA GLU A 100 -15.83 38.27 -1.73
C GLU A 100 -15.74 38.52 -0.21
N LEU A 101 -14.66 38.13 0.47
CA LEU A 101 -14.52 38.38 1.92
C LEU A 101 -13.77 39.69 2.18
N ALA A 102 -14.54 40.77 2.25
CA ALA A 102 -14.08 42.13 2.52
C ALA A 102 -13.95 42.44 4.03
N GLU A 103 -13.01 43.35 4.34
CA GLU A 103 -12.85 44.17 5.56
C GLU A 103 -12.07 43.63 6.79
N GLY A 104 -10.82 43.16 6.65
CA GLY A 104 -9.98 43.01 7.86
C GLY A 104 -8.48 42.82 7.67
N ASP A 105 -8.06 41.83 6.88
CA ASP A 105 -6.66 41.63 6.51
C ASP A 105 -6.61 40.68 5.31
N LEU A 106 -6.71 41.26 4.12
CA LEU A 106 -6.76 40.54 2.83
C LEU A 106 -5.53 39.65 2.63
N VAL A 107 -4.38 40.02 3.18
CA VAL A 107 -3.14 39.29 2.99
C VAL A 107 -3.05 38.13 3.97
N GLY A 108 -3.39 38.35 5.25
CA GLY A 108 -3.39 37.31 6.27
C GLY A 108 -4.35 36.15 5.97
N VAL A 109 -5.58 36.48 5.52
CA VAL A 109 -6.59 35.47 5.14
C VAL A 109 -6.16 34.70 3.90
N ALA A 110 -5.64 35.38 2.87
CA ALA A 110 -5.17 34.72 1.66
C ALA A 110 -4.02 33.73 1.95
N ILE A 111 -3.05 34.13 2.78
CA ILE A 111 -1.94 33.26 3.19
C ILE A 111 -2.46 32.07 4.02
N ALA A 112 -3.37 32.31 4.97
CA ALA A 112 -3.95 31.23 5.78
C ALA A 112 -4.72 30.21 4.92
N VAL A 113 -5.49 30.65 3.93
CA VAL A 113 -6.22 29.75 3.03
C VAL A 113 -5.27 29.00 2.09
N LEU A 114 -4.23 29.66 1.58
CA LEU A 114 -3.19 28.98 0.79
C LEU A 114 -2.49 27.89 1.60
N LEU A 115 -2.09 28.19 2.84
CA LEU A 115 -1.45 27.22 3.73
C LEU A 115 -2.40 26.08 4.12
N ALA A 116 -3.65 26.38 4.43
CA ALA A 116 -4.67 25.38 4.73
C ALA A 116 -4.99 24.51 3.51
N GLY A 117 -5.06 25.08 2.31
CA GLY A 117 -5.28 24.34 1.06
C GLY A 117 -4.12 23.43 0.71
N VAL A 118 -2.88 23.94 0.74
CA VAL A 118 -1.67 23.15 0.46
C VAL A 118 -1.47 22.07 1.52
N GLY A 119 -1.47 22.45 2.79
CA GLY A 119 -1.29 21.53 3.93
C GLY A 119 -2.41 20.50 4.02
N GLY A 120 -3.67 20.92 3.86
CA GLY A 120 -4.82 20.03 3.79
C GLY A 120 -4.72 19.05 2.62
N SER A 121 -4.28 19.50 1.44
CA SER A 121 -4.09 18.61 0.29
C SER A 121 -2.95 17.60 0.50
N GLN A 122 -1.91 17.96 1.25
CA GLN A 122 -0.79 17.08 1.55
C GLN A 122 -1.21 16.01 2.57
N VAL A 123 -1.90 16.40 3.64
CA VAL A 123 -2.45 15.48 4.65
C VAL A 123 -3.49 14.55 4.01
N TRP A 124 -4.39 15.08 3.17
CA TRP A 124 -5.35 14.26 2.43
C TRP A 124 -4.65 13.24 1.53
N ARG A 125 -3.63 13.65 0.76
CA ARG A 125 -2.86 12.71 -0.06
C ARG A 125 -2.14 11.64 0.76
N GLN A 126 -1.59 12.00 1.91
CA GLN A 126 -0.90 11.06 2.80
C GLN A 126 -1.85 10.06 3.46
N THR A 127 -3.00 10.53 3.94
CA THR A 127 -4.04 9.68 4.56
C THR A 127 -4.71 8.75 3.56
N GLN A 128 -4.98 9.22 2.35
CA GLN A 128 -5.48 8.36 1.27
C GLN A 128 -4.44 7.31 0.86
N GLY A 129 -3.16 7.68 0.85
CA GLY A 129 -2.06 6.75 0.60
C GLY A 129 -1.98 5.63 1.63
N SER A 130 -2.15 5.93 2.92
CA SER A 130 -2.18 4.90 3.96
C SER A 130 -3.44 4.03 3.90
N GLN A 131 -4.60 4.59 3.59
CA GLN A 131 -5.83 3.79 3.41
C GLN A 131 -5.72 2.78 2.26
N ALA A 132 -5.20 3.19 1.11
CA ALA A 132 -5.00 2.30 -0.02
C ALA A 132 -3.94 1.21 0.27
N GLN A 133 -2.95 1.50 1.11
CA GLN A 133 -2.01 0.48 1.60
C GLN A 133 -2.69 -0.57 2.50
N LEU A 134 -3.65 -0.16 3.32
CA LEU A 134 -4.43 -1.06 4.18
C LEU A 134 -5.46 -1.87 3.39
N ALA A 135 -6.08 -1.27 2.37
CA ALA A 135 -6.98 -1.99 1.45
C ALA A 135 -6.23 -3.07 0.67
N ALA A 136 -5.01 -2.79 0.20
CA ALA A 136 -4.15 -3.78 -0.44
C ALA A 136 -3.78 -4.95 0.49
N ASP A 137 -3.59 -4.69 1.80
CA ASP A 137 -3.37 -5.76 2.80
C ASP A 137 -4.62 -6.64 2.94
N GLN A 138 -5.81 -6.04 3.02
CA GLN A 138 -7.07 -6.76 3.14
C GLN A 138 -7.36 -7.62 1.90
N GLU A 139 -7.16 -7.07 0.71
CA GLU A 139 -7.36 -7.80 -0.54
C GLU A 139 -6.38 -8.98 -0.67
N ALA A 140 -5.12 -8.81 -0.26
CA ALA A 140 -4.16 -9.91 -0.24
C ALA A 140 -4.57 -11.04 0.71
N ILE A 141 -5.03 -10.69 1.93
CA ILE A 141 -5.56 -11.65 2.89
C ILE A 141 -6.76 -12.40 2.32
N ALA A 142 -7.72 -11.67 1.73
CA ALA A 142 -8.91 -12.26 1.11
C ALA A 142 -8.56 -13.23 -0.04
N LEU A 143 -7.58 -12.89 -0.88
CA LEU A 143 -7.09 -13.77 -1.95
C LEU A 143 -6.40 -15.02 -1.40
N CYS A 144 -5.66 -14.91 -0.30
CA CYS A 144 -5.06 -16.06 0.38
C CYS A 144 -6.12 -16.96 1.05
N GLN A 145 -7.18 -16.40 1.64
CA GLN A 145 -8.26 -17.19 2.23
C GLN A 145 -8.94 -18.11 1.20
N ARG A 146 -9.11 -17.64 -0.03
CA ARG A 146 -9.62 -18.46 -1.15
C ARG A 146 -8.73 -19.67 -1.49
N ARG A 147 -7.50 -19.70 -0.97
CA ARG A 147 -6.54 -20.81 -1.11
C ARG A 147 -6.35 -21.62 0.17
N GLY A 148 -7.18 -21.42 1.19
CA GLY A 148 -7.19 -22.21 2.41
C GLY A 148 -6.37 -21.64 3.57
N TYR A 149 -5.80 -20.44 3.42
CA TYR A 149 -5.21 -19.74 4.56
C TYR A 149 -6.30 -19.27 5.53
N GLN A 150 -6.05 -19.39 6.83
CA GLN A 150 -6.88 -18.73 7.83
C GLN A 150 -6.58 -17.22 7.85
N GLU A 151 -7.59 -16.40 8.15
CA GLU A 151 -7.43 -14.93 8.16
C GLU A 151 -6.32 -14.47 9.11
N GLN A 152 -6.32 -15.02 10.32
CA GLN A 152 -5.35 -14.67 11.35
C GLN A 152 -3.94 -15.11 10.98
N GLU A 153 -3.79 -16.30 10.40
CA GLU A 153 -2.51 -16.83 9.93
C GLU A 153 -1.95 -15.96 8.79
N ALA A 154 -2.82 -15.57 7.86
CA ALA A 154 -2.45 -14.69 6.76
C ALA A 154 -2.02 -13.31 7.28
N ALA A 155 -2.78 -12.72 8.21
CA ALA A 155 -2.42 -11.45 8.83
C ALA A 155 -1.08 -11.54 9.59
N GLN A 156 -0.82 -12.64 10.31
CA GLN A 156 0.44 -12.88 11.00
C GLN A 156 1.62 -13.04 10.05
N ALA A 157 1.45 -13.78 8.96
CA ALA A 157 2.49 -13.95 7.94
C ALA A 157 2.86 -12.60 7.32
N LEU A 158 1.86 -11.78 6.94
CA LEU A 158 2.11 -10.45 6.38
C LEU A 158 2.73 -9.50 7.43
N LEU A 159 2.26 -9.56 8.69
CA LEU A 159 2.82 -8.79 9.82
C LEU A 159 4.30 -9.13 10.05
N GLY A 160 4.67 -10.40 10.00
CA GLY A 160 6.05 -10.85 10.15
C GLY A 160 6.94 -10.50 8.94
N ALA A 161 6.36 -10.42 7.75
CA ALA A 161 7.08 -10.06 6.53
C ALA A 161 7.57 -8.61 6.53
N ILE A 162 6.77 -7.66 7.03
CA ILE A 162 7.09 -6.22 6.98
C ILE A 162 8.47 -5.87 7.59
N PRO A 163 8.77 -6.21 8.86
CA PRO A 163 10.08 -5.90 9.43
C PRO A 163 11.22 -6.70 8.79
N LEU A 164 10.93 -7.91 8.29
CA LEU A 164 11.92 -8.71 7.57
C LEU A 164 12.30 -8.07 6.23
N LEU A 165 11.32 -7.58 5.46
CA LEU A 165 11.54 -6.82 4.23
C LEU A 165 12.38 -5.58 4.51
N ALA A 166 12.04 -4.80 5.54
CA ALA A 166 12.83 -3.63 5.93
C ALA A 166 14.30 -3.99 6.17
N LYS A 167 14.55 -5.06 6.93
CA LYS A 167 15.91 -5.54 7.22
C LYS A 167 16.66 -6.00 5.95
N LEU A 168 16.00 -6.75 5.07
CA LEU A 168 16.57 -7.21 3.81
C LEU A 168 16.91 -6.06 2.86
N GLU A 169 16.19 -4.94 2.97
CA GLU A 169 16.44 -3.70 2.24
C GLU A 169 17.49 -2.79 2.90
N GLY A 170 18.13 -3.25 3.98
CA GLY A 170 19.14 -2.50 4.72
C GLY A 170 18.58 -1.45 5.68
N ARG A 171 17.26 -1.45 5.94
CA ARG A 171 16.60 -0.55 6.90
C ARG A 171 16.53 -1.22 8.26
N SER A 172 16.86 -0.50 9.32
CA SER A 172 16.82 -1.04 10.69
C SER A 172 15.40 -1.17 11.26
N THR A 173 14.44 -0.39 10.74
CA THR A 173 13.04 -0.38 11.19
C THR A 173 12.09 -0.14 10.02
N PRO A 174 10.83 -0.60 10.14
CA PRO A 174 9.78 -0.23 9.19
C PRO A 174 9.51 1.27 9.20
N ASP A 175 9.10 1.82 8.07
CA ASP A 175 8.69 3.23 7.95
C ASP A 175 7.33 3.50 8.63
N PHE A 176 6.94 4.77 8.69
CA PHE A 176 5.69 5.17 9.34
C PHE A 176 4.43 4.48 8.76
N VAL A 177 4.36 4.31 7.44
CA VAL A 177 3.21 3.68 6.79
C VAL A 177 3.21 2.17 7.06
N GLU A 178 4.39 1.55 7.02
CA GLU A 178 4.57 0.15 7.40
C GLU A 178 4.23 -0.11 8.88
N LEU A 179 4.48 0.83 9.78
CA LEU A 179 4.08 0.75 11.19
C LEU A 179 2.55 0.81 11.36
N ILE A 180 1.86 1.69 10.62
CA ILE A 180 0.39 1.73 10.58
C ILE A 180 -0.17 0.39 10.10
N ARG A 181 0.41 -0.16 9.03
CA ARG A 181 0.03 -1.49 8.51
C ARG A 181 0.25 -2.58 9.55
N CYS A 182 1.39 -2.58 10.24
CA CYS A 182 1.66 -3.53 11.32
C CYS A 182 0.59 -3.46 12.42
N GLN A 183 0.16 -2.25 12.80
CA GLN A 183 -0.89 -2.08 13.81
C GLN A 183 -2.23 -2.66 13.34
N ASN A 184 -2.63 -2.38 12.09
CA ASN A 184 -3.85 -2.94 11.51
C ASN A 184 -3.80 -4.48 11.43
N LEU A 185 -2.68 -5.04 10.96
CA LEU A 185 -2.49 -6.49 10.86
C LEU A 185 -2.50 -7.17 12.24
N ARG A 186 -2.00 -6.52 13.29
CA ARG A 186 -2.11 -7.03 14.67
C ARG A 186 -3.57 -7.13 15.13
N ALA A 187 -4.42 -6.18 14.73
CA ALA A 187 -5.84 -6.24 15.03
C ALA A 187 -6.51 -7.42 14.31
N ILE A 188 -6.23 -7.61 13.02
CA ILE A 188 -6.77 -8.74 12.23
C ILE A 188 -6.26 -10.09 12.77
N ALA A 189 -4.99 -10.15 13.18
CA ALA A 189 -4.38 -11.34 13.77
C ALA A 189 -4.89 -11.68 15.18
N GLY A 190 -5.77 -10.87 15.78
CA GLY A 190 -6.23 -11.06 17.16
C GLY A 190 -5.14 -10.80 18.21
N LEU A 191 -4.07 -10.09 17.86
CA LEU A 191 -2.92 -9.81 18.73
C LEU A 191 -3.04 -8.45 19.46
N SER A 192 -4.08 -7.67 19.15
CA SER A 192 -4.38 -6.45 19.88
C SER A 192 -4.94 -6.78 21.27
N ARG A 193 -4.09 -6.67 22.30
CA ARG A 193 -4.54 -6.73 23.70
C ARG A 193 -5.41 -5.50 24.00
N MET A 194 -6.73 -5.65 23.93
CA MET A 194 -7.61 -4.87 24.81
C MET A 194 -7.88 -5.72 26.05
N THR A 195 -6.91 -5.77 26.96
CA THR A 195 -7.23 -6.11 28.35
C THR A 195 -7.81 -4.84 28.95
N VAL A 196 -9.14 -4.68 28.93
CA VAL A 196 -9.79 -3.71 29.80
C VAL A 196 -9.38 -4.12 31.22
N PRO A 197 -8.76 -3.25 32.03
CA PRO A 197 -8.62 -3.54 33.44
C PRO A 197 -10.04 -3.62 34.00
N THR A 198 -10.52 -4.83 34.27
CA THR A 198 -11.55 -5.04 35.27
C THR A 198 -10.91 -4.72 36.62
N GLY A 199 -10.70 -3.41 36.88
CA GLY A 199 -10.62 -2.89 38.24
C GLY A 199 -12.05 -2.97 38.78
N LEU A 200 -12.38 -4.06 39.47
CA LEU A 200 -12.32 -4.23 40.92
C LEU A 200 -13.56 -3.60 41.59
N GLU A 201 -14.25 -4.49 42.31
CA GLU A 201 -15.31 -4.26 43.28
C GLU A 201 -15.00 -3.14 44.29
#